data_AF-A0A940WG82-F1
#
_entry.id   AF-A0A940WG82-F1
#
_cell.length_a   1.000
_cell.length_b   1.000
_cell.length_c   1.000
_cell.angle_alpha   90.00
_cell.angle_beta   90.00
_cell.angle_gamma   90.00
#
_symmetry.space_group_name_H-M   'P 1'
#
loop_
_entity.id
_entity.type
_entity.pdbx_description
1 polymer ?
#
loop_
_entity_poly.entity_id
_entity_poly.type
_entity_poly.pdbx_seq_one_letter_code
_entity_poly.pdbx_strand_id
1 'polypeptide(L)' 'MHVGSWKDVEGKVVTEAGADGVTIRVLMGDNVGAPNFTLRHFEVAPGGHTPFHAHAWEHEVFVLSGKIPAAKVCLR' A
#
# COMPACT_ATOMS: atom_id res chain seq x y z
N MET A 1 -1.05 22.24 -4.09
CA MET A 1 -1.52 21.20 -5.03
C MET A 1 -0.33 20.34 -5.40
N HIS A 2 -0.38 19.03 -5.14
CA HIS A 2 0.67 18.10 -5.54
C HIS A 2 0.24 17.38 -6.81
N VAL A 3 1.10 17.36 -7.82
CA VAL A 3 0.87 16.67 -9.09
C VAL A 3 2.15 15.91 -9.44
N GLY A 4 2.02 14.63 -9.76
CA GLY A 4 3.14 13.77 -10.11
C GLY A 4 2.68 12.38 -10.53
N SER A 5 3.56 11.62 -11.16
CA SER A 5 3.30 10.23 -11.49
C SER A 5 3.67 9.35 -10.29
N TRP A 6 2.81 8.39 -9.96
CA TRP A 6 3.13 7.38 -8.93
C TRP A 6 4.36 6.55 -9.28
N LYS A 7 4.73 6.48 -10.58
CA LYS A 7 5.93 5.78 -11.06
C LYS A 7 7.23 6.45 -10.62
N ASP A 8 7.18 7.74 -10.31
CA ASP A 8 8.33 8.53 -9.88
C ASP A 8 8.55 8.44 -8.36
N VAL A 9 7.63 7.79 -7.63
CA VAL A 9 7.74 7.55 -6.19
C VAL A 9 8.46 6.23 -5.94
N GLU A 10 9.51 6.28 -5.13
CA GLU A 10 10.28 5.09 -4.75
C GLU A 10 9.38 4.04 -4.09
N GLY A 11 9.40 2.83 -4.66
CA GLY A 11 8.76 1.66 -4.07
C GLY A 11 9.68 1.01 -3.05
N LYS A 12 9.18 0.75 -1.85
CA LYS A 12 9.90 0.03 -0.80
C LYS A 12 9.33 -1.37 -0.66
N VAL A 13 10.21 -2.36 -0.55
CA VAL A 13 9.80 -3.73 -0.22
C VAL A 13 9.25 -3.73 1.19
N VAL A 14 8.11 -4.36 1.37
CA VAL A 14 7.49 -4.53 2.69
C VAL A 14 8.27 -5.60 3.46
N THR A 15 8.75 -5.23 4.65
CA THR A 15 9.59 -6.08 5.49
C THR A 15 8.88 -6.59 6.76
N GLU A 16 7.56 -6.37 6.86
CA GLU A 16 6.75 -6.87 7.97
C GLU A 16 6.80 -8.41 8.01
N ALA A 17 6.91 -8.99 9.20
CA ALA A 17 6.99 -10.44 9.37
C ALA A 17 5.74 -11.13 8.79
N GLY A 18 5.95 -12.09 7.88
CA GLY A 18 4.86 -12.77 7.18
C GLY A 18 4.34 -12.04 5.94
N ALA A 19 4.96 -10.92 5.54
CA ALA A 19 4.76 -10.34 4.22
C ALA A 19 5.83 -10.86 3.24
N ASP A 20 5.41 -11.13 2.00
CA ASP A 20 6.30 -11.55 0.92
C ASP A 20 5.79 -11.05 -0.43
N GLY A 21 6.70 -10.64 -1.30
CA GLY A 21 6.39 -10.17 -2.65
C GLY A 21 5.49 -8.93 -2.71
N VAL A 22 5.57 -8.02 -1.73
CA VAL A 22 4.79 -6.76 -1.70
C VAL A 22 5.70 -5.55 -1.72
N THR A 23 5.40 -4.61 -2.60
CA THR A 23 6.05 -3.29 -2.68
C THR A 23 5.03 -2.20 -2.37
N ILE A 24 5.41 -1.24 -1.55
CA ILE A 24 4.58 -0.09 -1.15
C ILE A 24 5.21 1.22 -1.60
N ARG A 25 4.38 2.14 -2.11
CA ARG A 25 4.73 3.55 -2.34
C ARG A 25 3.81 4.45 -1.52
N VAL A 26 4.38 5.36 -0.75
CA VAL A 26 3.62 6.41 -0.04
C VAL A 26 3.47 7.59 -1.00
N LEU A 27 2.27 7.74 -1.59
CA LEU A 27 2.02 8.79 -2.58
C LEU A 27 1.73 10.13 -1.89
N MET A 28 0.82 10.12 -0.92
CA MET A 28 0.42 11.28 -0.13
C MET A 28 0.37 10.88 1.34
N GLY A 29 1.08 11.59 2.20
CA GLY A 29 1.15 11.36 3.64
C GLY A 29 2.00 12.46 4.28
N ASP A 30 2.78 12.11 5.31
CA ASP A 30 3.71 13.04 5.97
C ASP A 30 4.71 13.66 4.99
N ASN A 31 5.10 12.93 3.94
CA ASN A 31 6.03 13.39 2.90
C ASN A 31 5.55 14.64 2.14
N VAL A 32 4.25 14.93 2.16
CA VAL A 32 3.64 16.09 1.51
C VAL A 32 2.72 16.88 2.46
N GLY A 33 2.74 16.58 3.76
CA GLY A 33 1.90 17.24 4.76
C GLY A 33 0.40 16.96 4.60
N ALA A 34 0.02 15.75 4.21
CA ALA A 34 -1.39 15.36 4.14
C ALA A 34 -2.03 15.37 5.55
N PRO A 35 -3.15 16.08 5.79
CA PRO A 35 -3.60 16.38 7.14
C PRO A 35 -4.41 15.26 7.83
N ASN A 36 -5.00 14.33 7.05
CA ASN A 36 -6.04 13.42 7.57
C ASN A 36 -5.79 11.94 7.28
N PHE A 37 -5.27 11.60 6.09
CA PHE A 37 -5.08 10.22 5.67
C PHE A 37 -3.85 10.06 4.77
N THR A 38 -3.37 8.82 4.68
CA THR A 38 -2.23 8.46 3.81
C THR A 38 -2.70 7.64 2.61
N LEU A 39 -2.43 8.13 1.40
CA LEU A 39 -2.65 7.40 0.16
C LEU A 39 -1.40 6.60 -0.22
N ARG A 40 -1.57 5.29 -0.39
CA ARG A 40 -0.50 4.34 -0.70
C ARG A 40 -0.83 3.56 -1.95
N HIS A 41 0.19 3.25 -2.75
CA HIS A 41 0.08 2.34 -3.89
C HIS A 41 0.81 1.04 -3.58
N PHE A 42 0.06 -0.06 -3.61
CA PHE A 42 0.59 -1.40 -3.39
C PHE A 42 0.74 -2.14 -4.70
N GLU A 43 1.87 -2.82 -4.87
CA GLU A 43 2.07 -3.83 -5.91
C GLU A 43 2.31 -5.16 -5.21
N VAL A 44 1.48 -6.15 -5.55
CA VAL A 44 1.57 -7.51 -5.02
C VAL A 44 1.97 -8.43 -6.17
N ALA A 45 3.15 -9.03 -6.08
CA ALA A 45 3.63 -9.98 -7.07
C ALA A 45 2.76 -11.26 -7.07
N PRO A 46 2.79 -12.08 -8.14
CA PRO A 46 2.16 -13.39 -8.13
C PRO A 46 2.59 -14.21 -6.91
N GLY A 47 1.64 -14.72 -6.14
CA GLY A 47 1.92 -15.44 -4.88
C GLY A 47 2.16 -14.55 -3.66
N GLY A 48 2.40 -13.25 -3.86
CA GLY A 48 2.62 -12.28 -2.79
C GLY A 48 1.45 -12.17 -1.82
N HIS A 49 1.76 -11.80 -0.59
CA HIS A 49 0.82 -11.72 0.51
C HIS A 49 1.36 -10.87 1.66
N THR A 50 0.47 -10.52 2.56
CA THR A 50 0.73 -9.88 3.84
C THR A 50 0.13 -10.75 4.94
N PRO A 51 0.59 -10.67 6.20
CA PRO A 51 -0.03 -11.42 7.27
C PRO A 51 -1.48 -10.97 7.46
N PHE A 52 -2.35 -11.90 7.91
CA PHE A 52 -3.68 -11.53 8.35
C PHE A 52 -3.60 -10.72 9.64
N HIS A 53 -4.26 -9.56 9.69
CA HIS A 53 -4.31 -8.73 10.88
C HIS A 53 -5.61 -7.93 10.99
N ALA A 54 -5.82 -7.29 12.13
CA ALA A 54 -6.91 -6.35 12.37
C ALA A 54 -6.39 -5.16 13.18
N HIS A 55 -7.00 -4.00 12.97
CA HIS A 55 -6.67 -2.77 13.67
C HIS A 55 -7.88 -1.82 13.70
N ALA A 56 -7.84 -0.83 14.59
CA ALA A 56 -8.95 0.07 14.88
C ALA A 56 -9.10 1.24 13.88
N TRP A 57 -8.39 1.20 12.75
CA TRP A 57 -8.52 2.13 11.63
C TRP A 57 -9.00 1.39 10.38
N GLU A 58 -9.73 2.09 9.54
CA GLU A 58 -10.30 1.58 8.29
C GLU A 58 -9.26 1.41 7.18
N HIS A 59 -9.61 0.58 6.20
CA HIS A 59 -8.94 0.51 4.91
C HIS A 59 -9.93 0.88 3.82
N GLU A 60 -9.61 1.92 3.04
CA GLU A 60 -10.31 2.25 1.80
C GLU A 60 -9.42 1.84 0.62
N VAL A 61 -9.81 0.77 -0.10
CA VAL A 61 -8.98 0.14 -1.13
C VAL A 61 -9.65 0.17 -2.48
N PHE A 62 -8.88 0.57 -3.51
CA PHE A 62 -9.31 0.51 -4.90
C PHE A 62 -8.30 -0.30 -5.73
N VAL A 63 -8.77 -1.31 -6.44
CA VAL A 63 -7.92 -2.17 -7.28
C VAL A 63 -7.72 -1.51 -8.64
N LEU A 64 -6.52 -1.00 -8.89
CA LEU A 64 -6.17 -0.33 -10.14
C LEU A 64 -5.94 -1.31 -11.29
N SER A 65 -5.40 -2.51 -11.01
CA SER A 65 -5.19 -3.55 -12.01
C SER A 65 -5.10 -4.94 -11.40
N GLY A 66 -5.34 -5.97 -12.21
CA GLY A 66 -5.27 -7.37 -11.80
C GLY A 66 -6.48 -7.84 -11.00
N LYS A 67 -6.32 -9.00 -10.34
CA LYS A 67 -7.30 -9.58 -9.41
C LYS A 67 -6.58 -10.02 -8.16
N ILE A 68 -7.08 -9.59 -7.01
CA ILE A 68 -6.52 -9.94 -5.73
C ILE A 68 -7.65 -10.20 -4.74
N PRO A 69 -7.59 -11.26 -3.92
CA PRO A 69 -8.49 -11.42 -2.79
C PRO A 69 -8.29 -10.26 -1.81
N ALA A 70 -9.39 -9.71 -1.29
CA ALA A 70 -9.35 -8.56 -0.37
C ALA A 70 -8.40 -8.78 0.84
N ALA A 71 -8.20 -10.02 1.27
CA ALA A 71 -7.37 -10.38 2.42
C ALA A 71 -5.84 -10.29 2.19
N LYS A 72 -5.36 -9.90 1.00
CA LYS A 72 -3.92 -9.94 0.67
C LYS A 72 -3.17 -8.61 0.78
N VAL A 73 -3.87 -7.51 1.10
CA VAL A 73 -3.25 -6.19 1.30
C VAL A 73 -3.68 -5.68 2.67
N CYS A 74 -2.98 -6.14 3.69
CA CYS A 74 -3.14 -5.73 5.08
C CYS A 74 -1.76 -5.37 5.61
N LEU A 75 -1.43 -4.08 5.57
CA LEU A 75 -0.19 -3.51 6.08
C LEU A 75 -0.52 -2.25 6.87
N ARG A 76 0.29 -1.97 7.89
CA ARG A 76 0.17 -0.73 8.68
C ARG A 76 0.36 0.51 7.79
#